data_AF-A0A2R6KM86-F1
#
_entry.id   AF-A0A2R6KM86-F1
#
_cell.length_a   1.000
_cell.length_b   1.000
_cell.length_c   1.000
_cell.angle_alpha   90.00
_cell.angle_beta   90.00
_cell.angle_gamma   90.00
#
_symmetry.space_group_name_H-M   'P 1'
#
loop_
_entity.id
_entity.type
_entity.pdbx_description
1 polymer ?
#
loop_
_entity_poly.entity_id
_entity_poly.type
_entity_poly.pdbx_seq_one_letter_code
_entity_poly.pdbx_strand_id
1 'polypeptide(L)'
;MRGPLEDWVLAAVARLRRIERHEVRAFRRWVERTSNLVHLSILVFVPLLIAFVTALSNSASRLSFLLFPPLASGTYTLFADPEGQYASPVRFVAGLTVGALCGWGALVLATELGTADGGTGVFAVGAFEAAIAVFLAGVVTWALNIEEPSAYSTALLGLLVRPGTEFEFTVSILLASSIVAFIFTLWRERFYERRAQILYESTQGDDHVLVPMRGENPDATAMLGARLAAAHDAGAVVLLDVVDDETAASAERAALDDEWRVERVATDGGTEQSGDAPADDPPDSTADGEAGVTDRAVAEAATRLEARAGEIERRVGVPCQVVVAVGGGSPAATVLKTARETNCDLVAAAYEQRHGALSPYVRDLFRGDTDVLVHRSNAGRTRWKRVLVPVRRASDVAHSMLDFAGRLVGHTGRVCVCSCVTGERERRRAEEMLADLVEAFDDGFETRVATRSIERYLTETADEFDLVFMGASTDRSAASRLVSPPTFERIQDLDADVAIVDRS
;
A
#
# COMPACT_ATOMS: atom_id res chain seq x y z
N MET A 1 2.52 -36.65 -35.50
CA MET A 1 2.33 -35.42 -36.30
C MET A 1 1.35 -34.54 -35.53
N ARG A 2 1.86 -33.59 -34.75
CA ARG A 2 1.05 -32.58 -34.05
C ARG A 2 0.85 -31.40 -35.00
N GLY A 3 -0.36 -30.86 -35.04
CA GLY A 3 -0.76 -29.92 -36.08
C GLY A 3 -0.28 -28.49 -35.82
N PRO A 4 -0.04 -27.68 -36.87
CA PRO A 4 0.44 -26.28 -36.76
C PRO A 4 -0.51 -25.35 -35.97
N LEU A 5 -1.75 -25.77 -35.73
CA LEU A 5 -2.72 -25.05 -34.91
C LEU A 5 -2.48 -25.20 -33.41
N GLU A 6 -1.94 -26.33 -32.95
CA GLU A 6 -1.64 -26.55 -31.53
C GLU A 6 -0.43 -25.70 -31.10
N ASP A 7 0.58 -25.58 -31.98
CA ASP A 7 1.75 -24.72 -31.73
C ASP A 7 1.36 -23.23 -31.72
N TRP A 8 0.40 -22.80 -32.55
CA TRP A 8 -0.09 -21.43 -32.57
C TRP A 8 -0.93 -21.10 -31.33
N VAL A 9 -1.77 -22.04 -30.87
CA VAL A 9 -2.55 -21.90 -29.64
C VAL A 9 -1.63 -21.89 -28.42
N LEU A 10 -0.62 -22.76 -28.35
CA LEU A 10 0.35 -22.76 -27.26
C LEU A 10 1.22 -21.51 -27.26
N ALA A 11 1.62 -21.01 -28.43
CA ALA A 11 2.34 -19.73 -28.55
C ALA A 11 1.46 -18.53 -28.16
N ALA A 12 0.18 -18.54 -28.53
CA ALA A 12 -0.78 -17.51 -28.14
C ALA A 12 -1.06 -17.55 -26.63
N VAL A 13 -1.23 -18.74 -26.04
CA VAL A 13 -1.40 -18.93 -24.58
C VAL A 13 -0.14 -18.52 -23.82
N ALA A 14 1.06 -18.80 -24.34
CA ALA A 14 2.31 -18.33 -23.74
C ALA A 14 2.48 -16.81 -23.82
N ARG A 15 2.01 -16.17 -24.92
CA ARG A 15 1.98 -14.70 -25.07
C ARG A 15 0.93 -14.04 -24.18
N LEU A 16 -0.23 -14.67 -24.01
CA LEU A 16 -1.32 -14.19 -23.16
C LEU A 16 -0.93 -14.25 -21.67
N ARG A 17 -0.30 -15.35 -21.22
CA ARG A 17 0.21 -15.49 -19.84
C ARG A 17 1.28 -14.45 -19.47
N ARG A 18 1.97 -13.87 -20.45
CA ARG A 18 2.98 -12.81 -20.22
C ARG A 18 2.35 -11.41 -20.13
N ILE A 19 1.20 -11.18 -20.78
CA ILE A 19 0.43 -9.92 -20.70
C ILE A 19 -0.48 -9.91 -19.46
N GLU A 20 -1.03 -11.07 -19.10
CA GLU A 20 -1.93 -11.25 -17.97
C GLU A 20 -1.30 -10.84 -16.63
N ARG A 21 -0.02 -11.10 -16.39
CA ARG A 21 0.63 -10.70 -15.13
C ARG A 21 0.83 -9.19 -15.00
N HIS A 22 1.04 -8.48 -16.10
CA HIS A 22 1.24 -7.03 -16.07
C HIS A 22 -0.10 -6.29 -15.97
N GLU A 23 -1.13 -6.79 -16.66
CA GLU A 23 -2.49 -6.23 -16.61
C GLU A 23 -3.23 -6.60 -15.33
N VAL A 24 -3.08 -7.81 -14.79
CA VAL A 24 -3.66 -8.19 -13.49
C VAL A 24 -3.02 -7.37 -12.38
N ARG A 25 -1.71 -7.08 -12.42
CA ARG A 25 -1.06 -6.18 -11.45
C ARG A 25 -1.47 -4.72 -11.65
N ALA A 26 -1.69 -4.26 -12.88
CA ALA A 26 -2.20 -2.91 -13.14
C ALA A 26 -3.67 -2.76 -12.71
N PHE A 27 -4.48 -3.79 -12.92
CA PHE A 27 -5.86 -3.88 -12.46
C PHE A 27 -5.93 -4.00 -10.93
N ARG A 28 -5.05 -4.81 -10.32
CA ARG A 28 -4.91 -4.92 -8.86
C ARG A 28 -4.51 -3.58 -8.24
N ARG A 29 -3.49 -2.90 -8.78
CA ARG A 29 -3.11 -1.52 -8.41
C ARG A 29 -4.22 -0.48 -8.64
N TRP A 30 -5.06 -0.70 -9.65
CA TRP A 30 -6.22 0.16 -9.88
C TRP A 30 -7.33 -0.09 -8.86
N VAL A 31 -7.58 -1.35 -8.48
CA VAL A 31 -8.52 -1.75 -7.42
C VAL A 31 -8.01 -1.34 -6.04
N GLU A 32 -6.69 -1.33 -5.82
CA GLU A 32 -6.04 -0.92 -4.57
C GLU A 32 -6.25 0.55 -4.21
N ARG A 33 -6.69 1.38 -5.16
CA ARG A 33 -7.17 2.72 -4.82
C ARG A 33 -8.51 2.60 -4.09
N THR A 34 -8.54 2.97 -2.81
CA THR A 34 -9.72 2.95 -1.93
C THR A 34 -11.01 3.44 -2.60
N SER A 35 -10.92 4.53 -3.38
CA SER A 35 -12.05 5.06 -4.14
C SER A 35 -12.58 4.10 -5.22
N ASN A 36 -11.69 3.41 -5.93
CA ASN A 36 -12.05 2.50 -7.03
C ASN A 36 -12.63 1.19 -6.51
N LEU A 37 -12.15 0.70 -5.36
CA LEU A 37 -12.73 -0.47 -4.70
C LEU A 37 -14.18 -0.20 -4.28
N VAL A 38 -14.46 0.98 -3.73
CA VAL A 38 -15.84 1.41 -3.42
C VAL A 38 -16.69 1.43 -4.68
N HIS A 39 -16.22 2.03 -5.78
CA HIS A 39 -16.96 2.06 -7.05
C HIS A 39 -17.20 0.67 -7.64
N LEU A 40 -16.21 -0.21 -7.61
CA LEU A 40 -16.35 -1.59 -8.09
C LEU A 40 -17.32 -2.38 -7.22
N SER A 41 -17.26 -2.19 -5.90
CA SER A 41 -18.17 -2.82 -4.96
C SER A 41 -19.61 -2.36 -5.20
N ILE A 42 -19.86 -1.07 -5.46
CA ILE A 42 -21.19 -0.56 -5.83
C ILE A 42 -21.70 -1.24 -7.10
N LEU A 43 -20.84 -1.37 -8.11
CA LEU A 43 -21.18 -2.00 -9.40
C LEU A 43 -21.59 -3.47 -9.25
N VAL A 44 -21.14 -4.15 -8.20
CA VAL A 44 -21.47 -5.55 -7.92
C VAL A 44 -22.62 -5.68 -6.91
N PHE A 45 -22.48 -5.07 -5.73
CA PHE A 45 -23.42 -5.21 -4.62
C PHE A 45 -24.76 -4.57 -4.93
N VAL A 46 -24.82 -3.36 -5.52
CA VAL A 46 -26.10 -2.69 -5.77
C VAL A 46 -26.96 -3.47 -6.78
N PRO A 47 -26.46 -3.88 -7.96
CA PRO A 47 -27.27 -4.70 -8.88
C PRO A 47 -27.67 -6.05 -8.30
N LEU A 48 -26.78 -6.75 -7.57
CA LEU A 48 -27.10 -8.03 -6.94
C LEU A 48 -28.16 -7.87 -5.85
N LEU A 49 -28.08 -6.81 -5.04
CA LEU A 49 -29.05 -6.51 -4.00
C LEU A 49 -30.42 -6.19 -4.60
N ILE A 50 -30.47 -5.37 -5.64
CA ILE A 50 -31.71 -5.05 -6.34
C ILE A 50 -32.30 -6.30 -7.00
N ALA A 51 -31.47 -7.15 -7.63
CA ALA A 51 -31.91 -8.43 -8.18
C ALA A 51 -32.46 -9.37 -7.09
N PHE A 52 -31.81 -9.44 -5.93
CA PHE A 52 -32.24 -10.25 -4.79
C PHE A 52 -33.57 -9.77 -4.20
N VAL A 53 -33.70 -8.47 -3.94
CA VAL A 53 -34.95 -7.87 -3.45
C VAL A 53 -36.07 -8.05 -4.48
N THR A 54 -35.76 -7.96 -5.78
CA THR A 54 -36.71 -8.22 -6.87
C THR A 54 -37.16 -9.68 -6.88
N ALA A 55 -36.24 -10.63 -6.77
CA ALA A 55 -36.55 -12.06 -6.71
C ALA A 55 -37.42 -12.38 -5.50
N LEU A 56 -37.11 -11.80 -4.34
CA LEU A 56 -37.90 -11.93 -3.12
C LEU A 56 -39.31 -11.32 -3.31
N SER A 57 -39.38 -10.13 -3.90
CA SER A 57 -40.64 -9.44 -4.23
C SER A 57 -41.53 -10.27 -5.13
N ASN A 58 -40.97 -10.90 -6.17
CA ASN A 58 -41.73 -11.74 -7.09
C ASN A 58 -42.17 -13.07 -6.46
N SER A 59 -41.43 -13.57 -5.47
CA SER A 59 -41.76 -14.83 -4.77
C SER A 59 -42.91 -14.68 -3.77
N ALA A 60 -43.14 -13.47 -3.25
CA ALA A 60 -44.23 -13.18 -2.34
C ALA A 60 -45.31 -12.36 -3.05
N SER A 61 -46.50 -12.93 -3.22
CA SER A 61 -47.67 -12.29 -3.84
C SER A 61 -48.17 -11.01 -3.15
N ARG A 62 -47.49 -10.55 -2.10
CA ARG A 62 -47.81 -9.38 -1.27
C ARG A 62 -46.79 -8.24 -1.38
N LEU A 63 -45.72 -8.39 -2.16
CA LEU A 63 -44.68 -7.37 -2.31
C LEU A 63 -44.88 -6.58 -3.63
N SER A 64 -45.11 -5.27 -3.52
CA SER A 64 -45.42 -4.40 -4.66
C SER A 64 -44.18 -4.05 -5.49
N PHE A 65 -44.31 -4.05 -6.83
CA PHE A 65 -43.26 -3.61 -7.75
C PHE A 65 -42.92 -2.11 -7.62
N LEU A 66 -43.77 -1.30 -6.96
CA LEU A 66 -43.58 0.15 -6.83
C LEU A 66 -42.41 0.56 -5.91
N LEU A 67 -41.73 -0.39 -5.27
CA LEU A 67 -40.66 -0.14 -4.30
C LEU A 67 -39.32 0.25 -4.95
N PHE A 68 -39.12 -0.11 -6.22
CA PHE A 68 -37.78 -0.12 -6.82
C PHE A 68 -37.15 1.27 -7.01
N PRO A 69 -37.86 2.33 -7.43
CA PRO A 69 -37.22 3.63 -7.63
C PRO A 69 -36.60 4.26 -6.36
N PRO A 70 -37.31 4.36 -5.21
CA PRO A 70 -36.72 4.93 -3.99
C PRO A 70 -35.72 3.96 -3.33
N LEU A 71 -35.94 2.64 -3.42
CA LEU A 71 -34.97 1.66 -2.92
C LEU A 71 -33.66 1.73 -3.72
N ALA A 72 -33.70 1.75 -5.05
CA ALA A 72 -32.50 1.76 -5.88
C ALA A 72 -31.67 3.04 -5.68
N SER A 73 -32.32 4.20 -5.66
CA SER A 73 -31.65 5.50 -5.46
C SER A 73 -31.06 5.63 -4.05
N GLY A 74 -31.79 5.23 -3.01
CA GLY A 74 -31.25 5.26 -1.65
C GLY A 74 -30.20 4.17 -1.40
N THR A 75 -30.34 2.98 -1.99
CA THR A 75 -29.27 1.95 -1.99
C THR A 75 -27.99 2.52 -2.61
N TYR A 76 -28.09 3.15 -3.78
CA TYR A 76 -26.93 3.78 -4.40
C TYR A 76 -26.31 4.83 -3.48
N THR A 77 -27.11 5.67 -2.83
CA THR A 77 -26.63 6.71 -1.91
C THR A 77 -25.88 6.12 -0.70
N LEU A 78 -26.42 5.06 -0.09
CA LEU A 78 -25.77 4.35 1.02
C LEU A 78 -24.38 3.83 0.62
N PHE A 79 -24.26 3.20 -0.55
CA PHE A 79 -22.99 2.59 -0.97
C PHE A 79 -22.03 3.56 -1.67
N ALA A 80 -22.52 4.63 -2.29
CA ALA A 80 -21.71 5.62 -3.01
C ALA A 80 -20.94 6.56 -2.08
N ASP A 81 -21.53 6.89 -0.94
CA ASP A 81 -20.93 7.78 0.05
C ASP A 81 -21.23 7.27 1.47
N PRO A 82 -20.64 6.12 1.89
CA PRO A 82 -21.01 5.42 3.13
C PRO A 82 -20.72 6.20 4.43
N GLU A 83 -19.88 7.23 4.36
CA GLU A 83 -19.60 8.16 5.46
C GLU A 83 -20.41 9.46 5.35
N GLY A 84 -21.10 9.65 4.23
CA GLY A 84 -21.95 10.80 3.98
C GLY A 84 -23.10 10.93 4.95
N GLN A 85 -23.59 12.16 5.12
CA GLN A 85 -24.68 12.50 6.04
C GLN A 85 -26.01 11.75 5.76
N TYR A 86 -26.19 11.25 4.53
CA TYR A 86 -27.35 10.49 4.07
C TYR A 86 -27.12 8.97 4.07
N ALA A 87 -25.93 8.48 4.45
CA ALA A 87 -25.61 7.06 4.47
C ALA A 87 -25.93 6.34 5.78
N SER A 88 -26.93 6.85 6.53
CA SER A 88 -27.35 6.20 7.77
C SER A 88 -28.41 5.13 7.49
N PRO A 89 -28.16 3.85 7.83
CA PRO A 89 -29.11 2.77 7.56
C PRO A 89 -30.46 3.00 8.27
N VAL A 90 -30.42 3.58 9.47
CA VAL A 90 -31.61 3.88 10.27
C VAL A 90 -32.46 4.98 9.64
N ARG A 91 -31.87 6.12 9.21
CA ARG A 91 -32.67 7.17 8.55
C ARG A 91 -33.17 6.73 7.19
N PHE A 92 -32.43 5.89 6.48
CA PHE A 92 -32.91 5.29 5.22
C PHE A 92 -34.20 4.49 5.45
N VAL A 93 -34.19 3.50 6.34
CA VAL A 93 -35.39 2.68 6.65
C VAL A 93 -36.53 3.53 7.19
N ALA A 94 -36.23 4.43 8.13
CA ALA A 94 -37.22 5.29 8.74
C ALA A 94 -37.83 6.28 7.73
N GLY A 95 -37.03 6.87 6.85
CA GLY A 95 -37.46 7.84 5.85
C GLY A 95 -38.37 7.22 4.80
N LEU A 96 -38.01 6.05 4.28
CA LEU A 96 -38.86 5.26 3.38
C LEU A 96 -40.20 4.88 4.04
N THR A 97 -40.16 4.39 5.28
CA THR A 97 -41.37 3.98 6.01
C THR A 97 -42.29 5.17 6.32
N VAL A 98 -41.71 6.29 6.77
CA VAL A 98 -42.43 7.55 6.99
C VAL A 98 -43.03 8.07 5.69
N GLY A 99 -42.29 8.03 4.59
CA GLY A 99 -42.78 8.40 3.27
C GLY A 99 -44.02 7.59 2.88
N ALA A 100 -43.98 6.26 3.06
CA ALA A 100 -45.12 5.38 2.79
C ALA A 100 -46.37 5.75 3.61
N LEU A 101 -46.18 6.00 4.91
CA LEU A 101 -47.24 6.43 5.82
C LEU A 101 -47.79 7.81 5.45
N CYS A 102 -46.95 8.73 4.97
CA CYS A 102 -47.39 10.05 4.50
C CYS A 102 -48.23 9.95 3.22
N GLY A 103 -47.87 9.06 2.29
CA GLY A 103 -48.67 8.78 1.10
C GLY A 103 -50.04 8.18 1.45
N TRP A 104 -50.06 7.20 2.36
CA TRP A 104 -51.32 6.64 2.87
C TRP A 104 -52.16 7.70 3.59
N GLY A 105 -51.55 8.49 4.48
CA GLY A 105 -52.22 9.58 5.19
C GLY A 105 -52.79 10.64 4.24
N ALA A 106 -52.11 10.93 3.14
CA ALA A 106 -52.60 11.85 2.11
C ALA A 106 -53.87 11.33 1.42
N LEU A 107 -53.95 10.04 1.09
CA LEU A 107 -55.15 9.41 0.52
C LEU A 107 -56.34 9.46 1.49
N VAL A 108 -56.11 9.14 2.76
CA VAL A 108 -57.14 9.22 3.81
C VAL A 108 -57.65 10.66 3.94
N LEU A 109 -56.76 11.64 4.02
CA LEU A 109 -57.13 13.05 4.19
C LEU A 109 -57.88 13.59 2.96
N ALA A 110 -57.44 13.24 1.75
CA ALA A 110 -58.11 13.66 0.52
C ALA A 110 -59.51 13.06 0.37
N THR A 111 -59.71 11.84 0.86
CA THR A 111 -61.01 11.14 0.88
C THR A 111 -61.96 11.80 1.89
N GLU A 112 -61.51 12.07 3.11
CA GLU A 112 -62.29 12.74 4.16
C GLU A 112 -62.71 14.17 3.76
N LEU A 113 -61.85 14.89 3.02
CA LEU A 113 -62.14 16.24 2.54
C LEU A 113 -63.04 16.27 1.30
N GLY A 114 -63.39 15.12 0.71
CA GLY A 114 -64.21 15.03 -0.50
C GLY A 114 -63.51 15.56 -1.76
N THR A 115 -62.18 15.67 -1.73
CA THR A 115 -61.32 16.20 -2.81
C THR A 115 -60.61 15.10 -3.60
N ALA A 116 -60.91 13.83 -3.30
CA ALA A 116 -60.36 12.67 -3.98
C ALA A 116 -60.94 12.58 -5.40
N ASP A 117 -60.23 13.17 -6.36
CA ASP A 117 -60.60 13.16 -7.77
C ASP A 117 -60.06 11.94 -8.54
N GLY A 118 -59.25 11.09 -7.87
CA GLY A 118 -58.79 9.78 -8.35
C GLY A 118 -58.53 9.77 -9.85
N GLY A 119 -57.36 10.27 -10.26
CA GLY A 119 -57.07 10.59 -11.66
C GLY A 119 -57.58 9.53 -12.65
N THR A 120 -58.06 9.96 -13.82
CA THR A 120 -58.86 9.14 -14.76
C THR A 120 -58.11 8.02 -15.50
N GLY A 121 -56.97 7.55 -14.98
CA GLY A 121 -56.16 6.48 -15.56
C GLY A 121 -55.38 5.67 -14.52
N VAL A 122 -54.87 4.50 -14.91
CA VAL A 122 -54.18 3.52 -14.04
C VAL A 122 -52.92 4.07 -13.34
N PHE A 123 -52.38 5.21 -13.80
CA PHE A 123 -51.24 5.91 -13.20
C PHE A 123 -51.51 7.41 -12.98
N ALA A 124 -52.78 7.79 -12.81
CA ALA A 124 -53.14 9.18 -12.63
C ALA A 124 -53.31 9.50 -11.14
N VAL A 125 -52.62 10.54 -10.67
CA VAL A 125 -52.61 11.01 -9.29
C VAL A 125 -53.22 12.42 -9.26
N GLY A 126 -54.09 12.69 -8.29
CA GLY A 126 -54.66 14.04 -8.12
C GLY A 126 -53.57 15.04 -7.69
N ALA A 127 -53.58 16.25 -8.27
CA ALA A 127 -52.62 17.29 -7.91
C ALA A 127 -52.68 17.65 -6.42
N PHE A 128 -53.89 17.60 -5.83
CA PHE A 128 -54.11 17.85 -4.41
C PHE A 128 -53.54 16.74 -3.51
N GLU A 129 -53.75 15.47 -3.87
CA GLU A 129 -53.20 14.30 -3.16
C GLU A 129 -51.67 14.33 -3.17
N ALA A 130 -51.07 14.63 -4.33
CA ALA A 130 -49.62 14.79 -4.46
C ALA A 130 -49.07 15.92 -3.59
N ALA A 131 -49.74 17.07 -3.57
CA ALA A 131 -49.35 18.20 -2.74
C ALA A 131 -49.38 17.86 -1.24
N ILE A 132 -50.45 17.19 -0.78
CA ILE A 132 -50.56 16.73 0.62
C ILE A 132 -49.48 15.71 0.95
N ALA A 133 -49.24 14.72 0.09
CA ALA A 133 -48.24 13.69 0.33
C ALA A 133 -46.83 14.27 0.48
N VAL A 134 -46.44 15.20 -0.40
CA VAL A 134 -45.14 15.89 -0.32
C VAL A 134 -45.05 16.79 0.91
N PHE A 135 -46.13 17.53 1.23
CA PHE A 135 -46.18 18.39 2.41
C PHE A 135 -46.05 17.58 3.71
N LEU A 136 -46.82 16.49 3.84
CA LEU A 136 -46.75 15.59 4.99
C LEU A 136 -45.36 14.95 5.11
N ALA A 137 -44.79 14.46 3.99
CA ALA A 137 -43.44 13.92 3.99
C ALA A 137 -42.43 14.95 4.52
N GLY A 138 -42.50 16.21 4.07
CA GLY A 138 -41.60 17.26 4.53
C GLY A 138 -41.78 17.61 6.02
N VAL A 139 -43.01 17.79 6.48
CA VAL A 139 -43.29 18.14 7.90
C VAL A 139 -42.89 17.00 8.83
N VAL A 140 -43.22 15.75 8.50
CA VAL A 140 -42.97 14.60 9.38
C VAL A 140 -41.47 14.24 9.39
N THR A 141 -40.80 14.24 8.23
CA THR A 141 -39.34 13.98 8.18
C THR A 141 -38.56 15.05 8.92
N TRP A 142 -38.96 16.32 8.81
CA TRP A 142 -38.36 17.42 9.56
C TRP A 142 -38.59 17.27 11.08
N ALA A 143 -39.84 17.01 11.50
CA ALA A 143 -40.18 16.84 12.91
C ALA A 143 -39.44 15.68 13.58
N LEU A 144 -39.14 14.61 12.83
CA LEU A 144 -38.44 13.43 13.31
C LEU A 144 -36.92 13.49 13.12
N ASN A 145 -36.39 14.54 12.49
CA ASN A 145 -34.97 14.66 12.12
C ASN A 145 -34.46 13.49 11.23
N ILE A 146 -35.31 13.08 10.28
CA ILE A 146 -35.09 12.01 9.29
C ILE A 146 -35.08 12.64 7.90
N GLU A 147 -34.23 13.64 7.67
CA GLU A 147 -34.13 14.33 6.38
C GLU A 147 -33.55 13.38 5.31
N GLU A 148 -34.44 12.63 4.67
CA GLU A 148 -34.12 11.57 3.71
C GLU A 148 -34.83 11.83 2.38
N PRO A 149 -34.12 12.18 1.28
CA PRO A 149 -34.75 12.55 0.01
C PRO A 149 -35.66 11.47 -0.58
N SER A 150 -35.34 10.19 -0.33
CA SER A 150 -36.12 9.05 -0.81
C SER A 150 -37.52 8.95 -0.17
N ALA A 151 -37.76 9.62 0.97
CA ALA A 151 -39.06 9.69 1.63
C ALA A 151 -40.15 10.35 0.75
N TYR A 152 -39.79 11.42 0.04
CA TYR A 152 -40.71 12.15 -0.85
C TYR A 152 -41.15 11.30 -2.05
N SER A 153 -40.20 10.61 -2.68
CA SER A 153 -40.49 9.68 -3.78
C SER A 153 -41.41 8.55 -3.30
N THR A 154 -41.17 8.06 -2.09
CA THR A 154 -41.97 6.99 -1.48
C THR A 154 -43.39 7.44 -1.15
N ALA A 155 -43.56 8.67 -0.65
CA ALA A 155 -44.87 9.26 -0.39
C ALA A 155 -45.72 9.39 -1.67
N LEU A 156 -45.10 9.80 -2.78
CA LEU A 156 -45.78 9.88 -4.07
C LEU A 156 -46.15 8.49 -4.62
N LEU A 157 -45.29 7.48 -4.43
CA LEU A 157 -45.60 6.09 -4.82
C LEU A 157 -46.75 5.51 -4.00
N GLY A 158 -46.89 5.91 -2.73
CA GLY A 158 -48.04 5.55 -1.89
C GLY A 158 -49.39 5.93 -2.51
N LEU A 159 -49.44 6.98 -3.32
CA LEU A 159 -50.67 7.42 -4.01
C LEU A 159 -51.09 6.49 -5.15
N LEU A 160 -50.18 5.65 -5.66
CA LEU A 160 -50.45 4.69 -6.73
C LEU A 160 -50.86 3.30 -6.19
N VAL A 161 -50.92 3.15 -4.86
CA VAL A 161 -51.28 1.89 -4.21
C VAL A 161 -52.79 1.65 -4.34
N ARG A 162 -53.17 0.39 -4.54
CA ARG A 162 -54.59 0.04 -4.65
C ARG A 162 -55.28 0.23 -3.30
N PRO A 163 -56.50 0.80 -3.28
CA PRO A 163 -57.27 0.95 -2.05
C PRO A 163 -57.40 -0.37 -1.28
N GLY A 164 -57.09 -0.36 0.01
CA GLY A 164 -57.12 -1.53 0.89
C GLY A 164 -55.83 -2.35 0.94
N THR A 165 -54.77 -1.95 0.25
CA THR A 165 -53.44 -2.60 0.27
C THR A 165 -52.31 -1.71 0.79
N GLU A 166 -52.64 -0.54 1.34
CA GLU A 166 -51.70 0.49 1.81
C GLU A 166 -50.84 -0.02 2.99
N PHE A 167 -51.45 -0.83 3.86
CA PHE A 167 -50.74 -1.49 4.95
C PHE A 167 -49.69 -2.48 4.41
N GLU A 168 -50.08 -3.30 3.43
CA GLU A 168 -49.16 -4.27 2.81
C GLU A 168 -48.00 -3.55 2.11
N PHE A 169 -48.28 -2.43 1.43
CA PHE A 169 -47.25 -1.58 0.82
C PHE A 169 -46.28 -1.01 1.86
N THR A 170 -46.77 -0.48 2.97
CA THR A 170 -45.94 0.09 4.04
C THR A 170 -45.04 -0.99 4.67
N VAL A 171 -45.59 -2.16 4.98
CA VAL A 171 -44.83 -3.30 5.51
C VAL A 171 -43.79 -3.79 4.50
N SER A 172 -44.15 -3.82 3.22
CA SER A 172 -43.25 -4.18 2.12
C SER A 172 -42.04 -3.23 2.03
N ILE A 173 -42.27 -1.91 2.16
CA ILE A 173 -41.21 -0.91 2.21
C ILE A 173 -40.30 -1.12 3.42
N LEU A 174 -40.89 -1.30 4.60
CA LEU A 174 -40.14 -1.51 5.83
C LEU A 174 -39.24 -2.74 5.72
N LEU A 175 -39.76 -3.86 5.22
CA LEU A 175 -39.00 -5.11 5.06
C LEU A 175 -37.89 -4.96 4.01
N ALA A 176 -38.21 -4.43 2.83
CA ALA A 176 -37.24 -4.29 1.75
C ALA A 176 -36.12 -3.32 2.11
N SER A 177 -36.45 -2.16 2.70
CA SER A 177 -35.45 -1.20 3.16
C SER A 177 -34.61 -1.75 4.31
N SER A 178 -35.19 -2.53 5.23
CA SER A 178 -34.45 -3.19 6.31
C SER A 178 -33.44 -4.21 5.79
N ILE A 179 -33.79 -4.99 4.75
CA ILE A 179 -32.85 -5.93 4.10
C ILE A 179 -31.68 -5.16 3.49
N VAL A 180 -31.94 -4.07 2.77
CA VAL A 180 -30.90 -3.23 2.18
C VAL A 180 -30.01 -2.65 3.27
N ALA A 181 -30.59 -2.06 4.32
CA ALA A 181 -29.87 -1.49 5.45
C ALA A 181 -29.01 -2.53 6.18
N PHE A 182 -29.53 -3.74 6.37
CA PHE A 182 -28.78 -4.84 6.98
C PHE A 182 -27.59 -5.27 6.13
N ILE A 183 -27.80 -5.48 4.82
CA ILE A 183 -26.72 -5.88 3.91
C ILE A 183 -25.67 -4.75 3.79
N PHE A 184 -26.11 -3.50 3.74
CA PHE A 184 -25.22 -2.34 3.77
C PHE A 184 -24.38 -2.31 5.06
N THR A 185 -24.99 -2.55 6.23
CA THR A 185 -24.28 -2.56 7.51
C THR A 185 -23.24 -3.69 7.55
N LEU A 186 -23.63 -4.90 7.11
CA LEU A 186 -22.69 -6.02 6.99
C LEU A 186 -21.54 -5.72 6.03
N TRP A 187 -21.85 -5.16 4.86
CA TRP A 187 -20.84 -4.76 3.88
C TRP A 187 -19.92 -3.67 4.46
N ARG A 188 -20.49 -2.69 5.17
CA ARG A 188 -19.73 -1.62 5.80
C ARG A 188 -18.74 -2.17 6.82
N GLU A 189 -19.21 -2.95 7.79
CA GLU A 189 -18.36 -3.48 8.87
C GLU A 189 -17.34 -4.52 8.38
N ARG A 190 -17.73 -5.38 7.41
CA ARG A 190 -16.88 -6.50 6.98
C ARG A 190 -15.96 -6.18 5.84
N PHE A 191 -16.31 -5.21 5.01
CA PHE A 191 -15.59 -4.94 3.76
C PHE A 191 -15.12 -3.49 3.67
N TYR A 192 -15.99 -2.51 3.95
CA TYR A 192 -15.61 -1.09 3.85
C TYR A 192 -14.67 -0.66 4.99
N GLU A 193 -15.00 -0.97 6.24
CA GLU A 193 -14.17 -0.60 7.39
C GLU A 193 -12.86 -1.42 7.42
N ARG A 194 -12.91 -2.66 6.92
CA ARG A 194 -11.72 -3.53 6.79
C ARG A 194 -10.99 -3.37 5.45
N ARG A 195 -11.34 -2.38 4.63
CA ARG A 195 -10.85 -2.26 3.24
C ARG A 195 -9.34 -2.22 3.17
N ALA A 196 -8.70 -1.47 4.08
CA ALA A 196 -7.26 -1.34 4.14
C ALA A 196 -6.60 -2.67 4.52
N GLN A 197 -7.13 -3.37 5.54
CA GLN A 197 -6.61 -4.67 5.94
C GLN A 197 -6.78 -5.71 4.82
N ILE A 198 -7.97 -5.83 4.21
CA ILE A 198 -8.23 -6.81 3.13
C ILE A 198 -7.31 -6.60 1.91
N LEU A 199 -7.02 -5.34 1.58
CA LEU A 199 -6.14 -4.99 0.46
C LEU A 199 -4.67 -5.23 0.79
N TYR A 200 -4.22 -4.85 1.98
CA TYR A 200 -2.79 -4.77 2.31
C TYR A 200 -2.25 -5.96 3.11
N GLU A 201 -3.10 -6.71 3.84
CA GLU A 201 -2.74 -7.93 4.59
C GLU A 201 -2.27 -9.07 3.65
N SER A 202 -2.67 -9.04 2.38
CA SER A 202 -2.16 -9.98 1.36
C SER A 202 -0.73 -9.71 0.88
N THR A 203 -0.04 -8.72 1.48
CA THR A 203 1.33 -8.30 1.12
C THR A 203 2.30 -8.29 2.31
N GLN A 204 1.96 -8.93 3.43
CA GLN A 204 2.99 -9.36 4.38
C GLN A 204 3.71 -10.55 3.74
N GLY A 205 4.81 -10.27 3.04
CA GLY A 205 5.81 -11.30 2.80
C GLY A 205 6.44 -11.73 4.12
N ASP A 206 7.38 -12.68 4.09
CA ASP A 206 8.05 -13.16 5.30
C ASP A 206 8.92 -12.07 5.99
N ASP A 207 8.87 -10.81 5.52
CA ASP A 207 9.61 -9.64 6.02
C ASP A 207 11.12 -9.90 6.09
N HIS A 208 11.59 -10.58 5.05
CA HIS A 208 12.97 -10.92 4.82
C HIS A 208 13.67 -9.75 4.12
N VAL A 209 14.56 -9.08 4.86
CA VAL A 209 15.25 -7.88 4.40
C VAL A 209 16.68 -8.21 4.00
N LEU A 210 17.00 -8.05 2.71
CA LEU A 210 18.37 -8.13 2.23
C LEU A 210 19.07 -6.78 2.36
N VAL A 211 20.24 -6.78 3.00
CA VAL A 211 21.08 -5.60 3.20
C VAL A 211 22.43 -5.81 2.51
N PRO A 212 22.69 -5.14 1.38
CA PRO A 212 24.03 -5.08 0.80
C PRO A 212 24.94 -4.25 1.71
N MET A 213 26.03 -4.84 2.19
CA MET A 213 27.02 -4.20 3.07
C MET A 213 27.99 -3.31 2.26
N ARG A 214 27.41 -2.35 1.53
CA ARG A 214 28.07 -1.42 0.62
C ARG A 214 27.70 0.02 0.96
N GLY A 215 28.59 0.95 0.64
CA GLY A 215 28.35 2.40 0.75
C GLY A 215 29.07 3.02 1.95
N GLU A 216 28.73 4.26 2.28
CA GLU A 216 29.43 5.04 3.30
C GLU A 216 29.11 4.58 4.73
N ASN A 217 27.85 4.23 5.00
CA ASN A 217 27.37 3.81 6.33
C ASN A 217 26.55 2.51 6.25
N PRO A 218 27.14 1.38 5.79
CA PRO A 218 26.42 0.11 5.61
C PRO A 218 25.85 -0.43 6.92
N ASP A 219 26.56 -0.19 8.02
CA ASP A 219 26.18 -0.55 9.38
C ASP A 219 24.88 0.08 9.86
N ALA A 220 24.64 1.34 9.50
CA ALA A 220 23.43 2.06 9.84
C ALA A 220 22.24 1.54 9.01
N THR A 221 22.46 1.26 7.72
CA THR A 221 21.46 0.63 6.84
C THR A 221 21.10 -0.78 7.28
N ALA A 222 22.08 -1.58 7.70
CA ALA A 222 21.84 -2.90 8.27
C ALA A 222 20.98 -2.82 9.54
N MET A 223 21.23 -1.83 10.38
CA MET A 223 20.42 -1.58 11.56
C MET A 223 18.99 -1.13 11.25
N LEU A 224 18.82 -0.36 10.19
CA LEU A 224 17.49 0.03 9.69
C LEU A 224 16.73 -1.19 9.17
N GLY A 225 17.34 -1.97 8.26
CA GLY A 225 16.74 -3.18 7.70
C GLY A 225 16.37 -4.21 8.79
N ALA A 226 17.26 -4.40 9.77
CA ALA A 226 17.00 -5.28 10.90
C ALA A 226 15.82 -4.85 11.76
N ARG A 227 15.65 -3.55 12.00
CA ARG A 227 14.50 -3.05 12.78
C ARG A 227 13.19 -3.16 12.01
N LEU A 228 13.22 -3.09 10.68
CA LEU A 228 12.05 -3.33 9.85
C LEU A 228 11.63 -4.80 9.89
N ALA A 229 12.60 -5.72 9.75
CA ALA A 229 12.37 -7.15 9.82
C ALA A 229 11.85 -7.59 11.20
N ALA A 230 12.46 -7.07 12.27
CA ALA A 230 12.12 -7.45 13.65
C ALA A 230 10.71 -7.04 14.13
N ALA A 231 9.98 -6.26 13.34
CA ALA A 231 8.60 -5.93 13.65
C ALA A 231 7.65 -7.13 13.48
N HIS A 232 8.10 -8.18 12.79
CA HIS A 232 7.34 -9.41 12.57
C HIS A 232 8.11 -10.64 13.06
N ASP A 233 7.39 -11.58 13.67
CA ASP A 233 8.01 -12.77 14.28
C ASP A 233 8.70 -13.70 13.27
N ALA A 234 8.31 -13.64 12.00
CA ALA A 234 8.91 -14.40 10.90
C ALA A 234 10.06 -13.65 10.21
N GLY A 235 10.28 -12.37 10.53
CA GLY A 235 11.26 -11.53 9.85
C GLY A 235 12.69 -12.03 9.99
N ALA A 236 13.47 -11.86 8.93
CA ALA A 236 14.89 -12.23 8.90
C ALA A 236 15.70 -11.19 8.13
N VAL A 237 17.00 -11.12 8.40
CA VAL A 237 17.92 -10.23 7.71
C VAL A 237 18.96 -11.04 6.96
N VAL A 238 19.18 -10.73 5.69
CA VAL A 238 20.27 -11.31 4.89
C VAL A 238 21.32 -10.23 4.64
N LEU A 239 22.48 -10.35 5.28
CA LEU A 239 23.62 -9.47 5.00
C LEU A 239 24.38 -10.00 3.78
N LEU A 240 24.55 -9.14 2.77
CA LEU A 240 25.21 -9.49 1.52
C LEU A 240 26.50 -8.68 1.35
N ASP A 241 27.63 -9.35 1.15
CA ASP A 241 28.86 -8.75 0.63
C ASP A 241 29.13 -9.31 -0.78
N VAL A 242 29.65 -8.47 -1.67
CA VAL A 242 29.96 -8.85 -3.06
C VAL A 242 31.46 -8.70 -3.25
N VAL A 243 32.16 -9.82 -3.39
CA VAL A 243 33.59 -9.84 -3.67
C VAL A 243 33.78 -9.71 -5.19
N ASP A 244 34.39 -8.60 -5.60
CA ASP A 244 34.83 -8.38 -6.98
C ASP A 244 36.33 -8.66 -7.14
N ASP A 245 36.78 -8.71 -8.40
CA ASP A 245 38.17 -9.01 -8.74
C ASP A 245 39.17 -8.03 -8.10
N GLU A 246 38.77 -6.78 -7.86
CA GLU A 246 39.60 -5.76 -7.20
C GLU A 246 39.76 -6.05 -5.69
N THR A 247 38.70 -6.53 -5.04
CA THR A 247 38.73 -6.97 -3.64
C THR A 247 39.56 -8.24 -3.49
N ALA A 248 39.43 -9.20 -4.42
CA ALA A 248 40.26 -10.40 -4.45
C ALA A 248 41.75 -10.05 -4.62
N ALA A 249 42.09 -9.14 -5.56
CA ALA A 249 43.46 -8.67 -5.75
C ALA A 249 44.02 -7.89 -4.54
N SER A 250 43.16 -7.22 -3.77
CA SER A 250 43.59 -6.51 -2.55
C SER A 250 43.88 -7.47 -1.40
N ALA A 251 43.08 -8.53 -1.26
CA ALA A 251 43.34 -9.62 -0.31
C ALA A 251 44.63 -10.37 -0.65
N GLU A 252 44.92 -10.55 -1.95
CA GLU A 252 46.19 -11.11 -2.41
C GLU A 252 47.39 -10.27 -1.96
N ARG A 253 47.34 -8.95 -2.19
CA ARG A 253 48.43 -8.04 -1.75
C ARG A 253 48.64 -8.08 -0.24
N ALA A 254 47.57 -8.13 0.55
CA ALA A 254 47.67 -8.21 1.99
C ALA A 254 48.26 -9.55 2.47
N ALA A 255 47.89 -10.66 1.82
CA ALA A 255 48.45 -11.99 2.12
C ALA A 255 49.94 -12.07 1.79
N LEU A 256 50.34 -11.51 0.64
CA LEU A 256 51.76 -11.40 0.27
C LEU A 256 52.51 -10.56 1.31
N ASP A 257 51.98 -9.39 1.70
CA ASP A 257 52.62 -8.54 2.71
C ASP A 257 52.78 -9.23 4.08
N ASP A 258 51.84 -10.07 4.49
CA ASP A 258 51.94 -10.87 5.73
C ASP A 258 52.97 -12.00 5.59
N GLU A 259 53.02 -12.68 4.44
CA GLU A 259 54.04 -13.68 4.13
C GLU A 259 55.46 -13.08 4.14
N TRP A 260 55.64 -11.91 3.50
CA TRP A 260 56.88 -11.12 3.58
C TRP A 260 57.23 -10.66 5.00
N ARG A 261 56.24 -10.52 5.89
CA ARG A 261 56.43 -10.13 7.30
C ARG A 261 56.84 -11.32 8.17
N VAL A 262 56.30 -12.51 7.90
CA VAL A 262 56.65 -13.77 8.58
C VAL A 262 58.07 -14.21 8.19
N GLU A 263 58.46 -14.07 6.92
CA GLU A 263 59.80 -14.42 6.45
C GLU A 263 60.90 -13.52 7.04
N ARG A 264 60.59 -12.24 7.31
CA ARG A 264 61.49 -11.32 8.03
C ARG A 264 61.64 -11.61 9.53
N VAL A 265 60.71 -12.34 10.15
CA VAL A 265 60.79 -12.73 11.57
C VAL A 265 61.51 -14.08 11.74
N ALA A 266 61.61 -14.89 10.66
CA ALA A 266 62.30 -16.18 10.67
C ALA A 266 63.82 -16.10 10.42
N THR A 267 64.39 -14.91 10.13
CA THR A 267 65.82 -14.72 9.88
C THR A 267 66.56 -14.16 11.10
N ASP A 268 66.55 -14.91 12.20
CA ASP A 268 67.55 -14.76 13.26
C ASP A 268 67.84 -16.14 13.89
N GLY A 269 68.69 -16.93 13.23
CA GLY A 269 69.30 -18.11 13.85
C GLY A 269 69.75 -19.22 12.92
N GLY A 270 71.01 -19.17 12.47
CA GLY A 270 71.87 -20.37 12.48
C GLY A 270 72.29 -20.99 11.15
N THR A 271 73.49 -20.58 10.71
CA THR A 271 74.58 -21.40 10.14
C THR A 271 74.41 -22.05 8.77
N GLU A 272 75.24 -21.55 7.86
CA GLU A 272 75.59 -22.06 6.54
C GLU A 272 75.89 -23.57 6.52
N GLN A 273 75.26 -24.30 5.59
CA GLN A 273 75.90 -25.46 4.99
C GLN A 273 75.48 -25.62 3.53
N SER A 274 76.46 -25.41 2.65
CA SER A 274 76.39 -25.59 1.21
C SER A 274 76.06 -27.05 0.84
N GLY A 275 75.10 -27.23 -0.08
CA GLY A 275 74.74 -28.53 -0.64
C GLY A 275 74.10 -28.35 -2.01
N ASP A 276 74.84 -28.72 -3.03
CA ASP A 276 74.53 -28.74 -4.46
C ASP A 276 73.42 -29.78 -4.76
N ALA A 277 72.30 -29.37 -5.37
CA ALA A 277 71.25 -30.26 -5.90
C ALA A 277 70.39 -29.50 -6.94
N PRO A 278 69.82 -30.21 -7.94
CA PRO A 278 69.56 -29.66 -9.27
C PRO A 278 68.31 -28.79 -9.32
N ALA A 279 68.28 -27.92 -10.33
CA ALA A 279 67.15 -27.08 -10.69
C ALA A 279 65.88 -27.94 -10.93
N ASP A 280 64.97 -27.90 -9.96
CA ASP A 280 63.58 -28.28 -10.15
C ASP A 280 62.86 -27.16 -10.92
N ASP A 281 62.08 -27.57 -11.92
CA ASP A 281 61.19 -26.73 -12.72
C ASP A 281 60.36 -25.79 -11.82
N PRO A 282 60.17 -24.51 -12.21
CA PRO A 282 59.22 -23.66 -11.52
C PRO A 282 57.81 -24.24 -11.72
N PRO A 283 57.00 -24.44 -10.66
CA PRO A 283 55.64 -24.90 -10.83
C PRO A 283 54.85 -23.81 -11.55
N ASP A 284 54.27 -24.20 -12.68
CA ASP A 284 53.22 -23.49 -13.39
C ASP A 284 52.02 -23.33 -12.45
N SER A 285 52.04 -22.29 -11.61
CA SER A 285 51.18 -22.10 -10.43
C SER A 285 50.34 -20.82 -10.52
N THR A 286 50.00 -20.39 -11.73
CA THR A 286 49.18 -19.18 -11.92
C THR A 286 47.68 -19.44 -11.80
N ALA A 287 47.20 -20.68 -12.08
CA ALA A 287 45.77 -21.01 -12.03
C ALA A 287 45.26 -21.40 -10.62
N ASP A 288 46.09 -22.05 -9.80
CA ASP A 288 45.71 -22.43 -8.41
C ASP A 288 45.80 -21.23 -7.43
N GLY A 289 46.58 -20.20 -7.79
CA GLY A 289 46.71 -18.97 -7.00
C GLY A 289 45.44 -18.11 -7.01
N GLU A 290 44.85 -17.86 -8.19
CA GLU A 290 43.65 -17.01 -8.32
C GLU A 290 42.42 -17.61 -7.62
N ALA A 291 42.22 -18.93 -7.70
CA ALA A 291 41.14 -19.62 -7.01
C ALA A 291 41.31 -19.57 -5.48
N GLY A 292 42.53 -19.83 -4.98
CA GLY A 292 42.83 -19.77 -3.55
C GLY A 292 42.77 -18.35 -2.96
N VAL A 293 43.08 -17.32 -3.74
CA VAL A 293 42.94 -15.90 -3.35
C VAL A 293 41.48 -15.51 -3.21
N THR A 294 40.65 -15.90 -4.18
CA THR A 294 39.21 -15.60 -4.16
C THR A 294 38.54 -16.28 -2.96
N ASP A 295 38.87 -17.54 -2.68
CA ASP A 295 38.35 -18.27 -1.52
C ASP A 295 38.73 -17.61 -0.19
N ARG A 296 39.96 -17.07 -0.07
CA ARG A 296 40.40 -16.33 1.12
C ARG A 296 39.63 -15.02 1.30
N ALA A 297 39.46 -14.25 0.22
CA ALA A 297 38.68 -13.01 0.24
C ALA A 297 37.21 -13.27 0.63
N VAL A 298 36.63 -14.38 0.14
CA VAL A 298 35.29 -14.83 0.51
C VAL A 298 35.22 -15.21 1.99
N ALA A 299 36.19 -15.96 2.52
CA ALA A 299 36.23 -16.34 3.94
C ALA A 299 36.39 -15.14 4.89
N GLU A 300 37.22 -14.16 4.53
CA GLU A 300 37.38 -12.92 5.27
C GLU A 300 36.09 -12.08 5.25
N ALA A 301 35.43 -11.96 4.09
CA ALA A 301 34.15 -11.29 3.96
C ALA A 301 33.07 -11.97 4.81
N ALA A 302 32.99 -13.30 4.77
CA ALA A 302 32.06 -14.07 5.58
C ALA A 302 32.28 -13.83 7.09
N THR A 303 33.53 -13.87 7.55
CA THR A 303 33.87 -13.62 8.96
C THR A 303 33.44 -12.23 9.41
N ARG A 304 33.65 -11.20 8.59
CA ARG A 304 33.19 -9.82 8.89
C ARG A 304 31.68 -9.74 8.97
N LEU A 305 30.98 -10.37 8.02
CA LEU A 305 29.52 -10.38 7.99
C LEU A 305 28.92 -11.16 9.17
N GLU A 306 29.50 -12.29 9.56
CA GLU A 306 29.06 -13.08 10.72
C GLU A 306 29.21 -12.29 12.03
N ALA A 307 30.33 -11.58 12.21
CA ALA A 307 30.52 -10.70 13.35
C ALA A 307 29.44 -9.60 13.41
N ARG A 308 29.06 -9.05 12.24
CA ARG A 308 28.02 -8.03 12.15
C ARG A 308 26.62 -8.59 12.37
N ALA A 309 26.31 -9.74 11.80
CA ALA A 309 25.08 -10.49 12.04
C ALA A 309 24.88 -10.74 13.54
N GLY A 310 25.91 -11.24 14.23
CA GLY A 310 25.86 -11.47 15.67
C GLY A 310 25.70 -10.19 16.49
N GLU A 311 26.11 -9.02 15.99
CA GLU A 311 25.82 -7.73 16.64
C GLU A 311 24.36 -7.30 16.47
N ILE A 312 23.80 -7.49 15.28
CA ILE A 312 22.41 -7.16 14.96
C ILE A 312 21.47 -8.07 15.76
N GLU A 313 21.69 -9.38 15.74
CA GLU A 313 20.93 -10.37 16.51
C GLU A 313 20.88 -10.00 18.00
N ARG A 314 22.03 -9.65 18.59
CA ARG A 314 22.08 -9.24 20.01
C ARG A 314 21.35 -7.93 20.31
N ARG A 315 21.34 -6.98 19.36
CA ARG A 315 20.77 -5.64 19.57
C ARG A 315 19.30 -5.53 19.23
N VAL A 316 18.81 -6.35 18.31
CA VAL A 316 17.46 -6.26 17.75
C VAL A 316 16.65 -7.53 18.03
N GLY A 317 17.29 -8.69 18.09
CA GLY A 317 16.61 -9.97 18.30
C GLY A 317 16.05 -10.59 17.01
N VAL A 318 16.54 -10.19 15.83
CA VAL A 318 16.10 -10.73 14.53
C VAL A 318 17.14 -11.71 13.97
N PRO A 319 16.73 -12.90 13.47
CA PRO A 319 17.65 -13.84 12.81
C PRO A 319 18.42 -13.19 11.67
N CYS A 320 19.73 -13.42 11.62
CA CYS A 320 20.59 -12.89 10.57
C CYS A 320 21.29 -14.01 9.80
N GLN A 321 21.12 -14.02 8.48
CA GLN A 321 21.87 -14.87 7.55
C GLN A 321 22.95 -14.03 6.86
N VAL A 322 24.05 -14.70 6.51
CA VAL A 322 25.18 -14.11 5.78
C VAL A 322 25.27 -14.74 4.40
N VAL A 323 25.44 -13.91 3.37
CA VAL A 323 25.72 -14.35 2.00
C VAL A 323 26.92 -13.57 1.48
N VAL A 324 27.91 -14.28 0.96
CA VAL A 324 29.00 -13.69 0.19
C VAL A 324 28.86 -14.14 -1.25
N ALA A 325 28.67 -13.19 -2.16
CA ALA A 325 28.54 -13.47 -3.58
C ALA A 325 29.82 -13.08 -4.32
N VAL A 326 30.27 -13.93 -5.23
CA VAL A 326 31.34 -13.57 -6.18
C VAL A 326 30.71 -12.80 -7.34
N GLY A 327 31.18 -11.59 -7.59
CA GLY A 327 30.65 -10.70 -8.62
C GLY A 327 31.05 -11.16 -10.02
N GLY A 328 30.06 -11.45 -10.88
CA GLY A 328 30.29 -11.75 -12.31
C GLY A 328 29.56 -10.82 -13.28
N GLY A 329 28.96 -9.73 -12.78
CA GLY A 329 28.08 -8.82 -13.54
C GLY A 329 27.86 -7.49 -12.82
N SER A 330 26.73 -6.81 -13.07
CA SER A 330 26.44 -5.56 -12.35
C SER A 330 26.13 -5.86 -10.87
N PRO A 331 26.63 -5.06 -9.91
CA PRO A 331 26.38 -5.29 -8.49
C PRO A 331 24.89 -5.34 -8.14
N ALA A 332 24.06 -4.51 -8.79
CA ALA A 332 22.61 -4.51 -8.61
C ALA A 332 21.97 -5.84 -9.06
N ALA A 333 22.44 -6.44 -10.15
CA ALA A 333 21.92 -7.72 -10.61
C ALA A 333 22.26 -8.86 -9.63
N THR A 334 23.46 -8.83 -9.03
CA THR A 334 23.85 -9.76 -7.97
C THR A 334 22.93 -9.61 -6.76
N VAL A 335 22.72 -8.38 -6.27
CA VAL A 335 21.80 -8.10 -5.14
C VAL A 335 20.38 -8.61 -5.40
N LEU A 336 19.79 -8.28 -6.55
CA LEU A 336 18.44 -8.72 -6.91
C LEU A 336 18.35 -10.25 -7.14
N LYS A 337 19.44 -10.88 -7.58
CA LYS A 337 19.51 -12.34 -7.69
C LYS A 337 19.52 -12.97 -6.28
N THR A 338 20.39 -12.49 -5.39
CA THR A 338 20.47 -12.99 -4.01
C THR A 338 19.16 -12.78 -3.27
N ALA A 339 18.51 -11.61 -3.43
CA ALA A 339 17.21 -11.35 -2.80
C ALA A 339 16.19 -12.43 -3.20
N ARG A 340 16.13 -12.78 -4.49
CA ARG A 340 15.24 -13.86 -4.97
C ARG A 340 15.62 -15.24 -4.47
N GLU A 341 16.92 -15.57 -4.42
CA GLU A 341 17.39 -16.88 -3.95
C GLU A 341 17.20 -17.07 -2.44
N THR A 342 17.14 -15.98 -1.68
CA THR A 342 16.93 -15.97 -0.22
C THR A 342 15.50 -15.62 0.19
N ASN A 343 14.59 -15.50 -0.78
CA ASN A 343 13.20 -15.08 -0.58
C ASN A 343 13.07 -13.76 0.20
N CYS A 344 13.99 -12.81 -0.03
CA CYS A 344 13.87 -11.46 0.48
C CYS A 344 12.87 -10.65 -0.35
N ASP A 345 11.94 -9.98 0.33
CA ASP A 345 10.92 -9.14 -0.28
C ASP A 345 11.31 -7.65 -0.28
N LEU A 346 12.28 -7.26 0.56
CA LEU A 346 12.83 -5.91 0.65
C LEU A 346 14.36 -5.90 0.51
N VAL A 347 14.89 -4.98 -0.29
CA VAL A 347 16.31 -4.63 -0.33
C VAL A 347 16.53 -3.28 0.37
N ALA A 348 17.22 -3.29 1.50
CA ALA A 348 17.64 -2.07 2.20
C ALA A 348 19.08 -1.71 1.80
N ALA A 349 19.25 -0.78 0.87
CA ALA A 349 20.55 -0.38 0.32
C ALA A 349 21.00 0.99 0.83
N ALA A 350 22.31 1.21 0.98
CA ALA A 350 22.81 2.54 1.29
C ALA A 350 22.66 3.48 0.08
N TYR A 351 22.42 4.75 0.36
CA TYR A 351 22.38 5.79 -0.66
C TYR A 351 23.77 5.99 -1.27
N GLU A 352 23.87 5.94 -2.60
CA GLU A 352 25.11 6.11 -3.33
C GLU A 352 24.90 7.12 -4.47
N GLN A 353 25.78 8.12 -4.56
CA GLN A 353 25.80 9.09 -5.66
C GLN A 353 27.04 8.93 -6.53
N ARG A 354 26.88 9.25 -7.82
CA ARG A 354 28.00 9.37 -8.76
C ARG A 354 27.79 10.62 -9.62
N HIS A 355 28.75 11.54 -9.58
CA HIS A 355 28.70 12.82 -10.30
C HIS A 355 27.45 13.69 -10.00
N GLY A 356 27.02 13.73 -8.74
CA GLY A 356 25.88 14.57 -8.31
C GLY A 356 24.49 14.01 -8.64
N ALA A 357 24.40 12.79 -9.15
CA ALA A 357 23.15 12.05 -9.37
C ALA A 357 23.21 10.68 -8.70
N LEU A 358 22.09 9.95 -8.61
CA LEU A 358 22.11 8.58 -8.11
C LEU A 358 23.08 7.70 -8.91
N SER A 359 23.82 6.86 -8.19
CA SER A 359 24.67 5.87 -8.82
C SER A 359 23.85 4.96 -9.76
N PRO A 360 24.47 4.43 -10.83
CA PRO A 360 23.83 3.40 -11.66
C PRO A 360 23.31 2.21 -10.83
N TYR A 361 24.05 1.84 -9.79
CA TYR A 361 23.68 0.77 -8.85
C TYR A 361 22.29 0.98 -8.24
N VAL A 362 22.05 2.13 -7.60
CA VAL A 362 20.75 2.41 -6.96
C VAL A 362 19.63 2.52 -8.01
N ARG A 363 19.91 3.12 -9.18
CA ARG A 363 18.93 3.22 -10.27
C ARG A 363 18.51 1.87 -10.84
N ASP A 364 19.44 0.91 -10.91
CA ASP A 364 19.15 -0.42 -11.39
C ASP A 364 18.42 -1.26 -10.33
N LEU A 365 18.66 -1.03 -9.03
CA LEU A 365 17.83 -1.61 -7.96
C LEU A 365 16.36 -1.16 -8.08
N PHE A 366 16.10 0.15 -8.27
CA PHE A 366 14.74 0.68 -8.49
C PHE A 366 14.05 0.19 -9.78
N ARG A 367 14.79 -0.43 -10.70
CA ARG A 367 14.20 -1.06 -11.91
C ARG A 367 13.87 -2.53 -11.70
N GLY A 368 14.27 -3.09 -10.56
CA GLY A 368 14.04 -4.48 -10.19
C GLY A 368 12.57 -4.79 -9.90
N ASP A 369 12.31 -6.06 -9.64
CA ASP A 369 11.01 -6.62 -9.25
C ASP A 369 10.94 -6.93 -7.74
N THR A 370 11.84 -6.33 -6.95
CA THR A 370 11.90 -6.44 -5.50
C THR A 370 11.77 -5.03 -4.93
N ASP A 371 11.10 -4.88 -3.79
CA ASP A 371 10.94 -3.57 -3.17
C ASP A 371 12.29 -3.07 -2.66
N VAL A 372 12.52 -1.76 -2.75
CA VAL A 372 13.81 -1.16 -2.42
C VAL A 372 13.60 0.01 -1.48
N LEU A 373 14.33 -0.02 -0.36
CA LEU A 373 14.49 1.11 0.54
C LEU A 373 15.94 1.56 0.49
N VAL A 374 16.15 2.78 0.02
CA VAL A 374 17.49 3.39 -0.02
C VAL A 374 17.66 4.31 1.17
N HIS A 375 18.63 3.99 2.02
CA HIS A 375 18.89 4.71 3.26
C HIS A 375 20.10 5.64 3.11
N ARG A 376 19.86 6.93 3.29
CA ARG A 376 20.90 7.94 3.47
C ARG A 376 21.03 8.23 4.96
N SER A 377 22.04 7.64 5.60
CA SER A 377 22.33 7.88 7.01
C SER A 377 22.97 9.25 7.22
N ASN A 378 22.52 9.96 8.25
CA ASN A 378 23.15 11.15 8.79
C ASN A 378 23.78 10.79 10.14
N ALA A 379 25.11 10.96 10.25
CA ALA A 379 25.90 10.65 11.45
C ALA A 379 25.81 9.20 11.97
N GLY A 380 25.49 8.21 11.12
CA GLY A 380 25.56 6.79 11.47
C GLY A 380 24.52 6.35 12.51
N ARG A 381 23.37 7.02 12.55
CA ARG A 381 22.27 6.71 13.48
C ARG A 381 21.75 5.28 13.28
N THR A 382 21.34 4.63 14.38
CA THR A 382 20.87 3.22 14.38
C THR A 382 19.53 3.02 15.11
N ARG A 383 18.90 4.13 15.54
CA ARG A 383 17.61 4.17 16.24
C ARG A 383 16.84 5.41 15.80
N TRP A 384 15.56 5.21 15.45
CA TRP A 384 14.67 6.26 14.98
C TRP A 384 13.38 6.21 15.79
N LYS A 385 13.04 7.30 16.48
CA LYS A 385 11.86 7.41 17.34
C LYS A 385 10.90 8.50 16.90
N ARG A 386 11.37 9.43 16.08
CA ARG A 386 10.56 10.48 15.46
C ARG A 386 10.72 10.36 13.95
N VAL A 387 9.67 9.98 13.26
CA VAL A 387 9.71 9.76 11.81
C VAL A 387 8.73 10.71 11.13
N LEU A 388 9.15 11.33 10.03
CA LEU A 388 8.30 12.15 9.18
C LEU A 388 8.02 11.42 7.86
N VAL A 389 6.75 11.35 7.46
CA VAL A 389 6.31 10.75 6.20
C VAL A 389 5.52 11.77 5.38
N PRO A 390 6.15 12.48 4.43
CA PRO A 390 5.47 13.36 3.51
C PRO A 390 4.69 12.58 2.45
N VAL A 391 3.38 12.82 2.38
CA VAL A 391 2.46 12.17 1.45
C VAL A 391 1.75 13.21 0.59
N ARG A 392 1.88 13.05 -0.73
CA ARG A 392 1.18 13.90 -1.71
C ARG A 392 -0.18 13.34 -2.11
N ARG A 393 -0.31 12.02 -2.12
CA ARG A 393 -1.53 11.27 -2.46
C ARG A 393 -1.45 9.89 -1.82
N ALA A 394 -2.61 9.28 -1.55
CA ALA A 394 -2.66 7.87 -1.21
C ALA A 394 -2.12 7.02 -2.39
N SER A 395 -1.17 6.15 -2.09
CA SER A 395 -0.55 5.20 -3.02
C SER A 395 0.09 4.05 -2.25
N ASP A 396 0.47 2.97 -2.93
CA ASP A 396 1.09 1.81 -2.27
C ASP A 396 2.43 2.16 -1.63
N VAL A 397 3.24 3.00 -2.31
CA VAL A 397 4.46 3.57 -1.71
C VAL A 397 4.15 4.37 -0.44
N ALA A 398 2.99 5.06 -0.38
CA ALA A 398 2.63 5.84 0.81
C ALA A 398 2.27 4.91 1.97
N HIS A 399 1.47 3.88 1.71
CA HIS A 399 1.18 2.85 2.71
C HIS A 399 2.46 2.16 3.18
N SER A 400 3.35 1.74 2.29
CA SER A 400 4.63 1.12 2.68
C SER A 400 5.51 2.06 3.51
N MET A 401 5.56 3.36 3.18
CA MET A 401 6.28 4.33 4.02
C MET A 401 5.67 4.45 5.43
N LEU A 402 4.33 4.43 5.56
CA LEU A 402 3.66 4.48 6.87
C LEU A 402 3.89 3.18 7.67
N ASP A 403 3.77 2.02 7.01
CA ASP A 403 4.06 0.70 7.59
C ASP A 403 5.50 0.65 8.11
N PHE A 404 6.48 0.94 7.26
CA PHE A 404 7.89 0.98 7.66
C PHE A 404 8.15 2.00 8.78
N ALA A 405 7.48 3.16 8.74
CA ALA A 405 7.59 4.14 9.82
C ALA A 405 7.08 3.60 11.16
N GLY A 406 5.89 2.99 11.17
CA GLY A 406 5.28 2.37 12.37
C GLY A 406 6.20 1.30 12.96
N ARG A 407 6.67 0.38 12.12
CA ARG A 407 7.63 -0.68 12.48
C ARG A 407 8.90 -0.13 13.13
N LEU A 408 9.49 0.93 12.56
CA LEU A 408 10.74 1.52 13.07
C LEU A 408 10.57 2.19 14.44
N VAL A 409 9.49 2.95 14.62
CA VAL A 409 9.30 3.72 15.86
C VAL A 409 8.84 2.82 17.01
N GLY A 410 8.00 1.83 16.69
CA GLY A 410 7.24 1.00 17.62
C GLY A 410 6.36 1.83 18.56
N HIS A 411 5.78 1.16 19.56
CA HIS A 411 4.82 1.71 20.53
C HIS A 411 5.25 2.97 21.32
N THR A 412 6.53 3.33 21.31
CA THR A 412 7.09 4.44 22.12
C THR A 412 7.49 5.66 21.30
N GLY A 413 7.57 5.53 19.98
CA GLY A 413 7.93 6.63 19.11
C GLY A 413 6.71 7.29 18.49
N ARG A 414 6.95 8.20 17.55
CA ARG A 414 5.91 8.98 16.86
C ARG A 414 6.18 9.02 15.38
N VAL A 415 5.12 8.80 14.60
CA VAL A 415 5.12 9.04 13.16
C VAL A 415 4.27 10.26 12.88
N CYS A 416 4.87 11.26 12.22
CA CYS A 416 4.16 12.41 11.68
C CYS A 416 3.94 12.18 10.18
N VAL A 417 2.70 12.14 9.74
CA VAL A 417 2.34 12.08 8.32
C VAL A 417 1.93 13.47 7.87
N CYS A 418 2.58 14.02 6.84
CA CYS A 418 2.28 15.38 6.41
C CYS A 418 1.93 15.48 4.92
N SER A 419 1.02 16.39 4.58
CA SER A 419 0.76 16.78 3.19
C SER A 419 1.03 18.26 2.96
N CYS A 420 1.77 18.57 1.91
CA CYS A 420 2.08 19.93 1.49
C CYS A 420 1.17 20.32 0.31
N VAL A 421 0.29 21.31 0.52
CA VAL A 421 -0.70 21.77 -0.44
C VAL A 421 -0.42 23.20 -0.91
N THR A 422 -0.98 23.58 -2.06
CA THR A 422 -0.73 24.91 -2.64
C THR A 422 -1.69 25.99 -2.16
N GLY A 423 -2.81 25.63 -1.53
CA GLY A 423 -3.74 26.58 -0.93
C GLY A 423 -4.87 25.95 -0.13
N GLU A 424 -5.67 26.80 0.52
CA GLU A 424 -6.73 26.40 1.46
C GLU A 424 -7.83 25.52 0.86
N ARG A 425 -8.11 25.68 -0.45
CA ARG A 425 -9.11 24.84 -1.13
C ARG A 425 -8.70 23.36 -1.18
N GLU A 426 -7.41 23.09 -1.21
CA GLU A 426 -6.87 21.72 -1.24
C GLU A 426 -6.69 21.14 0.16
N ARG A 427 -6.71 21.99 1.20
CA ARG A 427 -6.46 21.60 2.59
C ARG A 427 -7.44 20.54 3.07
N ARG A 428 -8.74 20.75 2.90
CA ARG A 428 -9.77 19.80 3.35
C ARG A 428 -9.63 18.43 2.70
N ARG A 429 -9.34 18.40 1.39
CA ARG A 429 -9.09 17.15 0.66
C ARG A 429 -7.81 16.45 1.15
N ALA A 430 -6.78 17.20 1.51
CA ALA A 430 -5.57 16.64 2.06
C ALA A 430 -5.77 16.11 3.50
N GLU A 431 -6.56 16.80 4.33
CA GLU A 431 -6.93 16.34 5.67
C GLU A 431 -7.72 15.03 5.60
N GLU A 432 -8.72 14.96 4.72
CA GLU A 432 -9.51 13.75 4.45
C GLU A 432 -8.63 12.61 3.94
N MET A 433 -7.77 12.87 2.94
CA MET A 433 -6.82 11.86 2.44
C MET A 433 -5.86 11.35 3.51
N LEU A 434 -5.37 12.22 4.39
CA LEU A 434 -4.48 11.80 5.48
C LEU A 434 -5.24 11.00 6.53
N ALA A 435 -6.49 11.36 6.85
CA ALA A 435 -7.34 10.61 7.77
C ALA A 435 -7.59 9.19 7.24
N ASP A 436 -8.00 9.06 5.98
CA ASP A 436 -8.20 7.77 5.32
C ASP A 436 -6.92 6.91 5.30
N LEU A 437 -5.77 7.55 5.10
CA LEU A 437 -4.49 6.86 4.97
C LEU A 437 -4.00 6.31 6.32
N VAL A 438 -4.15 7.07 7.41
CA VAL A 438 -3.72 6.62 8.74
C VAL A 438 -4.72 5.68 9.40
N GLU A 439 -6.00 5.72 9.00
CA GLU A 439 -7.05 4.79 9.47
C GLU A 439 -6.67 3.31 9.23
N ALA A 440 -5.84 3.05 8.22
CA ALA A 440 -5.34 1.72 7.90
C ALA A 440 -4.42 1.09 8.96
N PHE A 441 -3.98 1.86 9.96
CA PHE A 441 -2.95 1.45 10.90
C PHE A 441 -3.40 1.65 12.34
N ASP A 442 -3.00 0.73 13.22
CA ASP A 442 -3.34 0.78 14.66
C ASP A 442 -2.43 1.73 15.48
N ASP A 443 -1.34 2.24 14.88
CA ASP A 443 -0.39 3.12 15.57
C ASP A 443 -0.90 4.58 15.70
N GLY A 444 -0.37 5.29 16.70
CA GLY A 444 -0.66 6.71 16.92
C GLY A 444 0.06 7.61 15.90
N PHE A 445 -0.50 7.76 14.70
CA PHE A 445 -0.02 8.71 13.69
C PHE A 445 -0.52 10.13 13.98
N GLU A 446 0.39 11.10 13.88
CA GLU A 446 0.05 12.53 13.87
C GLU A 446 -0.09 13.01 12.43
N THR A 447 -1.24 13.58 12.05
CA THR A 447 -1.46 14.13 10.70
C THR A 447 -1.24 15.65 10.67
N ARG A 448 -0.51 16.15 9.67
CA ARG A 448 -0.26 17.58 9.46
C ARG A 448 -0.53 18.00 8.02
N VAL A 449 -1.20 19.13 7.81
CA VAL A 449 -1.31 19.76 6.48
C VAL A 449 -0.65 21.13 6.50
N ALA A 450 0.26 21.35 5.54
CA ALA A 450 1.02 22.58 5.42
C ALA A 450 0.75 23.25 4.05
N THR A 451 0.46 24.55 4.06
CA THR A 451 0.25 25.36 2.86
C THR A 451 1.57 25.96 2.35
N ARG A 452 2.59 25.13 2.16
CA ARG A 452 3.93 25.53 1.69
C ARG A 452 4.54 24.42 0.82
N SER A 453 5.61 24.72 0.08
CA SER A 453 6.29 23.67 -0.71
C SER A 453 6.98 22.65 0.21
N ILE A 454 7.12 21.42 -0.28
CA ILE A 454 7.73 20.33 0.49
C ILE A 454 9.19 20.63 0.84
N GLU A 455 9.93 21.29 -0.06
CA GLU A 455 11.32 21.66 0.18
C GLU A 455 11.41 22.62 1.38
N ARG A 456 10.58 23.67 1.38
CA ARG A 456 10.56 24.63 2.48
C ARG A 456 10.12 24.00 3.80
N TYR A 457 9.10 23.15 3.76
CA TYR A 457 8.63 22.46 4.96
C TYR A 457 9.72 21.59 5.59
N LEU A 458 10.46 20.83 4.77
CA LEU A 458 11.52 19.96 5.24
C LEU A 458 12.73 20.73 5.76
N THR A 459 13.15 21.80 5.08
CA THR A 459 14.24 22.66 5.59
C THR A 459 13.91 23.28 6.95
N GLU A 460 12.63 23.57 7.22
CA GLU A 460 12.19 24.20 8.48
C GLU A 460 11.92 23.21 9.62
N THR A 461 11.77 21.91 9.35
CA THR A 461 11.26 20.94 10.35
C THR A 461 12.04 19.63 10.43
N ALA A 462 12.95 19.34 9.49
CA ALA A 462 13.60 18.02 9.44
C ALA A 462 14.46 17.70 10.66
N ASP A 463 15.03 18.70 11.32
CA ASP A 463 15.82 18.59 12.55
C ASP A 463 14.99 18.09 13.77
N GLU A 464 13.66 18.24 13.72
CA GLU A 464 12.76 17.67 14.71
C GLU A 464 12.62 16.14 14.60
N PHE A 465 13.06 15.55 13.49
CA PHE A 465 12.88 14.13 13.18
C PHE A 465 14.22 13.40 13.09
N ASP A 466 14.17 12.10 13.34
CA ASP A 466 15.33 11.22 13.25
C ASP A 466 15.47 10.64 11.82
N LEU A 467 14.34 10.45 11.13
CA LEU A 467 14.25 9.89 9.77
C LEU A 467 13.09 10.54 9.00
N VAL A 468 13.33 10.85 7.74
CA VAL A 468 12.32 11.31 6.78
C VAL A 468 12.15 10.27 5.68
N PHE A 469 10.93 9.76 5.53
CA PHE A 469 10.59 8.90 4.38
C PHE A 469 10.32 9.72 3.13
N MET A 470 10.67 9.20 1.97
CA MET A 470 10.36 9.80 0.67
C MET A 470 10.03 8.71 -0.35
N GLY A 471 9.03 8.91 -1.20
CA GLY A 471 8.79 8.00 -2.33
C GLY A 471 9.78 8.25 -3.47
N ALA A 472 10.37 7.19 -4.03
CA ALA A 472 11.24 7.25 -5.22
C ALA A 472 10.50 7.78 -6.47
N SER A 473 9.17 7.77 -6.44
CA SER A 473 8.30 8.46 -7.40
C SER A 473 8.39 7.92 -8.84
N THR A 474 8.21 6.61 -9.01
CA THR A 474 7.92 5.92 -10.28
C THR A 474 6.49 6.12 -10.79
N ASP A 475 5.58 6.70 -10.01
CA ASP A 475 4.14 6.75 -10.36
C ASP A 475 3.69 8.10 -10.98
N ARG A 476 4.63 8.85 -11.58
CA ARG A 476 4.36 10.09 -12.35
C ARG A 476 4.20 9.80 -13.84
N SER A 477 3.27 10.50 -14.50
CA SER A 477 3.16 10.54 -15.96
C SER A 477 4.48 10.99 -16.59
N ALA A 478 4.85 10.40 -17.73
CA ALA A 478 6.14 10.64 -18.40
C ALA A 478 6.41 12.15 -18.65
N ALA A 479 5.37 12.93 -18.88
CA ALA A 479 5.45 14.38 -19.06
C ALA A 479 5.93 15.14 -17.80
N SER A 480 5.57 14.71 -16.59
CA SER A 480 6.02 15.36 -15.34
C SER A 480 7.45 15.00 -14.96
N ARG A 481 7.98 13.84 -15.43
CA ARG A 481 9.37 13.41 -15.16
C ARG A 481 10.39 14.23 -15.93
N LEU A 482 10.00 14.82 -17.06
CA LEU A 482 10.85 15.67 -17.91
C LEU A 482 11.07 17.08 -17.33
N VAL A 483 10.22 17.53 -16.40
CA VAL A 483 10.17 18.94 -15.95
C VAL A 483 10.80 19.16 -14.58
N SER A 484 10.88 18.14 -13.72
CA SER A 484 11.50 18.29 -12.40
C SER A 484 12.09 16.97 -11.89
N PRO A 485 13.33 16.99 -11.35
CA PRO A 485 13.93 15.82 -10.72
C PRO A 485 13.10 15.35 -9.52
N PRO A 486 13.20 14.05 -9.15
CA PRO A 486 12.55 13.49 -7.97
C PRO A 486 12.80 14.34 -6.72
N THR A 487 11.81 14.41 -5.82
CA THR A 487 11.87 15.25 -4.61
C THR A 487 13.11 14.94 -3.77
N PHE A 488 13.53 13.69 -3.70
CA PHE A 488 14.73 13.29 -2.94
C PHE A 488 16.05 13.73 -3.60
N GLU A 489 16.12 13.91 -4.93
CA GLU A 489 17.31 14.46 -5.60
C GLU A 489 17.45 15.97 -5.34
N ARG A 490 16.34 16.65 -5.04
CA ARG A 490 16.30 18.09 -4.77
C ARG A 490 16.63 18.45 -3.33
N ILE A 491 16.59 17.48 -2.42
CA ILE A 491 16.74 17.69 -0.97
C ILE A 491 18.01 16.98 -0.52
N GLN A 492 19.14 17.62 -0.78
CA GLN A 492 20.47 17.02 -0.58
C GLN A 492 20.98 17.17 0.85
N ASP A 493 20.50 18.17 1.60
CA ASP A 493 20.99 18.49 2.94
C ASP A 493 19.82 18.57 3.94
N LEU A 494 19.60 17.48 4.68
CA LEU A 494 18.69 17.46 5.83
C LEU A 494 19.44 16.98 7.06
N ASP A 495 19.17 17.58 8.20
CA ASP A 495 19.70 17.17 9.51
C ASP A 495 18.98 15.93 10.08
N ALA A 496 18.58 15.01 9.20
CA ALA A 496 17.92 13.75 9.51
C ALA A 496 18.31 12.67 8.51
N ASP A 497 18.18 11.41 8.90
CA ASP A 497 18.31 10.30 7.96
C ASP A 497 17.19 10.40 6.91
N VAL A 498 17.43 9.87 5.71
CA VAL A 498 16.40 9.80 4.66
C VAL A 498 16.25 8.37 4.17
N ALA A 499 15.01 7.87 4.16
CA ALA A 499 14.65 6.58 3.58
C ALA A 499 13.82 6.80 2.30
N ILE A 500 14.37 6.41 1.16
CA ILE A 500 13.71 6.52 -0.14
C ILE A 500 13.10 5.16 -0.49
N VAL A 501 11.78 5.10 -0.61
CA VAL A 501 11.03 3.86 -0.83
C VAL A 501 10.56 3.77 -2.27
N ASP A 502 10.84 2.64 -2.91
CA ASP A 502 10.29 2.25 -4.20
C ASP A 502 9.60 0.89 -4.06
N ARG A 503 8.40 0.79 -4.64
CA ARG A 503 7.57 -0.42 -4.65
C ARG A 503 7.44 -0.92 -6.08
N SER A 504 7.66 -2.23 -6.26
CA SER A 504 7.72 -2.92 -7.56
C SER A 504 6.37 -3.36 -8.15
#